data_AF-A0A935UG07-F1
#
_entry.id   AF-A0A935UG07-F1
#
_cell.length_a   1.000
_cell.length_b   1.000
_cell.length_c   1.000
_cell.angle_alpha   90.00
_cell.angle_beta   90.00
_cell.angle_gamma   90.00
#
_symmetry.space_group_name_H-M   'P 1'
#
loop_
_entity.id
_entity.type
_entity.pdbx_description
1 polymer ?
#
loop_
_entity_poly.entity_id
_entity_poly.type
_entity_poly.pdbx_seq_one_letter_code
_entity_poly.pdbx_strand_id
1 'polypeptide(L)'
;MRGQHCPPIDFMKIDAEGEEANILRGGQRFFAELSPLVQYEIKAGADLHMELVHDFAALGYDSYRLVPGLNLLVRFDAESPPDGYLLNLFCCKPDRAERLAAQGFLVAPAAQAGKPPAEQLPNSVERRSDSPEYDWRHTIGKLPYGAELASLWEQTMTAGGSAVVDQALSFYAISQDSSLPPADRWVSLEASFSLLKTLCESQPSHLRLASLARVARAFGARSLAVSALQQLANAIFEHGQIDPGEPFLVPGERFDSISPGDGIGNWVLAAVLEEMERLGSFSSFYTGVSAQQRLEMIRALGFGSSEMARRLRLLQNRFGLPAS
;
A
#
# COMPACT_ATOMS: atom_id res chain seq x y z
N MET A 1 -32.27 -23.86 33.06
CA MET A 1 -31.33 -24.12 31.94
C MET A 1 -30.22 -23.09 32.04
N ARG A 2 -28.97 -23.54 32.22
CA ARG A 2 -27.81 -22.64 32.28
C ARG A 2 -27.68 -21.95 30.93
N GLY A 3 -27.84 -20.64 30.90
CA GLY A 3 -27.65 -19.82 29.71
C GLY A 3 -26.24 -20.06 29.19
N GLN A 4 -26.13 -20.69 28.02
CA GLN A 4 -24.91 -20.63 27.24
C GLN A 4 -24.70 -19.16 26.90
N HIS A 5 -23.81 -18.48 27.63
CA HIS A 5 -23.29 -17.20 27.20
C HIS A 5 -22.64 -17.45 25.84
N CYS A 6 -23.27 -16.92 24.78
CA CYS A 6 -22.59 -16.78 23.51
C CYS A 6 -21.30 -16.00 23.78
N PRO A 7 -20.13 -16.48 23.33
CA PRO A 7 -18.90 -15.72 23.48
C PRO A 7 -19.07 -14.33 22.83
N PRO A 8 -18.49 -13.28 23.42
CA PRO A 8 -18.58 -11.94 22.87
C PRO A 8 -18.01 -11.94 21.44
N ILE A 9 -18.73 -11.31 20.51
CA ILE A 9 -18.28 -11.20 19.12
C ILE A 9 -17.36 -9.98 19.04
N ASP A 10 -16.07 -10.23 18.80
CA ASP A 10 -15.04 -9.19 18.73
C ASP A 10 -14.85 -8.59 17.34
N PHE A 11 -15.21 -9.34 16.30
CA PHE A 11 -15.09 -8.93 14.90
C PHE A 11 -16.30 -9.38 14.08
N MET A 12 -16.79 -8.52 13.20
CA MET A 12 -17.88 -8.80 12.27
C MET A 12 -17.52 -8.27 10.88
N LYS A 13 -17.79 -9.04 9.83
CA LYS A 13 -17.79 -8.55 8.44
C LYS A 13 -19.24 -8.39 7.98
N ILE A 14 -19.57 -7.24 7.41
CA ILE A 14 -20.86 -6.96 6.76
C ILE A 14 -20.59 -6.77 5.27
N ASP A 15 -21.18 -7.65 4.48
CA ASP A 15 -21.11 -7.68 3.03
C ASP A 15 -22.43 -8.31 2.61
N ALA A 16 -23.39 -7.44 2.35
CA ALA A 16 -24.79 -7.79 2.21
C ALA A 16 -25.38 -7.22 0.91
N GLU A 17 -24.54 -6.90 -0.07
CA GLU A 17 -24.91 -6.49 -1.42
C GLU A 17 -25.97 -5.36 -1.43
N GLY A 18 -25.83 -4.37 -0.54
CA GLY A 18 -26.73 -3.22 -0.42
C GLY A 18 -27.69 -3.25 0.78
N GLU A 19 -27.73 -4.34 1.54
CA GLU A 19 -28.61 -4.49 2.72
C GLU A 19 -27.96 -4.04 4.04
N GLU A 20 -26.78 -3.40 3.98
CA GLU A 20 -26.00 -3.00 5.15
C GLU A 20 -26.82 -2.10 6.11
N ALA A 21 -27.54 -1.10 5.58
CA ALA A 21 -28.37 -0.21 6.39
C ALA A 21 -29.50 -0.95 7.13
N ASN A 22 -30.07 -2.00 6.52
CA ASN A 22 -31.10 -2.82 7.15
C ASN A 22 -30.53 -3.65 8.30
N ILE A 23 -29.31 -4.17 8.12
CA ILE A 23 -28.57 -4.87 9.17
C ILE A 23 -28.30 -3.94 10.35
N LEU A 24 -27.88 -2.69 10.11
CA LEU A 24 -27.66 -1.71 11.18
C LEU A 24 -28.94 -1.39 11.95
N ARG A 25 -30.06 -1.19 11.24
CA ARG A 25 -31.37 -0.93 11.87
C ARG A 25 -31.87 -2.11 12.71
N GLY A 26 -31.75 -3.33 12.21
CA GLY A 26 -32.14 -4.54 12.96
C GLY A 26 -31.17 -4.92 14.08
N GLY A 27 -29.89 -4.53 13.94
CA GLY A 27 -28.80 -4.90 14.83
C GLY A 27 -28.52 -3.93 15.97
N GLN A 28 -29.34 -2.89 16.19
CA GLN A 28 -29.06 -1.85 17.19
C GLN A 28 -28.65 -2.38 18.57
N ARG A 29 -29.39 -3.38 19.08
CA ARG A 29 -29.07 -4.00 20.37
C ARG A 29 -27.71 -4.70 20.36
N PHE A 30 -27.39 -5.41 19.27
CA PHE A 30 -26.11 -6.09 19.09
C PHE A 30 -24.94 -5.10 19.11
N PHE A 31 -25.02 -4.01 18.33
CA PHE A 31 -23.99 -2.98 18.29
C PHE A 31 -23.91 -2.17 19.60
N ALA A 32 -25.03 -1.98 20.29
CA ALA A 32 -25.06 -1.35 21.61
C ALA A 32 -24.32 -2.18 22.67
N GLU A 33 -24.59 -3.48 22.73
CA GLU A 33 -24.10 -4.37 23.79
C GLU A 33 -22.68 -4.90 23.57
N LEU A 34 -22.26 -5.17 22.32
CA LEU A 34 -21.02 -5.95 22.07
C LEU A 34 -19.82 -5.14 21.60
N SER A 35 -20.00 -3.93 21.06
CA SER A 35 -18.91 -3.08 20.54
C SER A 35 -17.86 -3.84 19.68
N PRO A 36 -18.27 -4.63 18.66
CA PRO A 36 -17.32 -5.32 17.79
C PRO A 36 -16.50 -4.33 16.95
N LEU A 37 -15.33 -4.76 16.48
CA LEU A 37 -14.73 -4.18 15.28
C LEU A 37 -15.53 -4.67 14.07
N VAL A 38 -16.00 -3.77 13.23
CA VAL A 38 -16.78 -4.14 12.04
C VAL A 38 -15.99 -3.81 10.79
N GLN A 39 -15.85 -4.75 9.88
CA GLN A 39 -15.45 -4.49 8.49
C GLN A 39 -16.73 -4.43 7.65
N TYR A 40 -16.89 -3.39 6.84
CA TYR A 40 -18.06 -3.24 5.98
C TYR A 40 -17.66 -2.78 4.58
N GLU A 41 -18.37 -3.29 3.57
CA GLU A 41 -18.18 -2.88 2.19
C GLU A 41 -18.82 -1.52 1.93
N ILE A 42 -18.09 -0.64 1.23
CA ILE A 42 -18.56 0.68 0.81
C ILE A 42 -18.72 0.80 -0.70
N LYS A 43 -18.47 -0.27 -1.46
CA LYS A 43 -18.51 -0.26 -2.91
C LYS A 43 -19.35 -1.41 -3.45
N ALA A 44 -20.53 -1.09 -3.97
CA ALA A 44 -21.39 -2.03 -4.68
C ALA A 44 -21.34 -1.71 -6.18
N GLY A 45 -20.64 -2.54 -6.96
CA GLY A 45 -20.42 -2.28 -8.38
C GLY A 45 -19.67 -0.97 -8.63
N ALA A 46 -20.34 0.02 -9.22
CA ALA A 46 -19.77 1.34 -9.51
C ALA A 46 -20.05 2.38 -8.41
N ASP A 47 -21.03 2.11 -7.53
CA ASP A 47 -21.53 3.08 -6.56
C ASP A 47 -20.75 2.99 -5.24
N LEU A 48 -20.54 4.14 -4.60
CA LEU A 48 -19.92 4.26 -3.29
C LEU A 48 -20.98 4.57 -2.23
N HIS A 49 -21.18 3.65 -1.29
CA HIS A 49 -22.18 3.75 -0.22
C HIS A 49 -21.63 4.54 0.98
N MET A 50 -21.29 5.81 0.77
CA MET A 50 -20.73 6.67 1.81
C MET A 50 -21.69 6.95 2.96
N GLU A 51 -23.00 6.79 2.74
CA GLU A 51 -24.04 6.92 3.77
C GLU A 51 -23.81 5.99 4.97
N LEU A 52 -23.22 4.81 4.74
CA LEU A 52 -22.88 3.86 5.81
C LEU A 52 -21.90 4.43 6.83
N VAL A 53 -21.02 5.33 6.42
CA VAL A 53 -20.11 6.03 7.35
C VAL A 53 -20.93 6.83 8.36
N HIS A 54 -21.99 7.50 7.90
CA HIS A 54 -22.90 8.28 8.76
C HIS A 54 -23.80 7.38 9.61
N ASP A 55 -24.31 6.27 9.06
CA ASP A 55 -25.13 5.32 9.81
C ASP A 55 -24.37 4.70 10.98
N PHE A 56 -23.10 4.32 10.75
CA PHE A 56 -22.22 3.86 11.82
C PHE A 56 -21.92 4.97 12.83
N ALA A 57 -21.65 6.20 12.37
CA ALA A 57 -21.43 7.34 13.26
C ALA A 57 -22.63 7.60 14.20
N ALA A 58 -23.87 7.44 13.71
CA ALA A 58 -25.08 7.54 14.52
C ALA A 58 -25.17 6.49 15.64
N LEU A 59 -24.48 5.35 15.49
CA LEU A 59 -24.35 4.29 16.50
C LEU A 59 -23.13 4.49 17.42
N GLY A 60 -22.39 5.60 17.27
CA GLY A 60 -21.17 5.91 18.02
C GLY A 60 -19.92 5.23 17.50
N TYR A 61 -19.90 4.77 16.25
CA TYR A 61 -18.74 4.16 15.61
C TYR A 61 -17.99 5.20 14.77
N ASP A 62 -16.67 5.25 14.93
CA ASP A 62 -15.80 5.96 14.00
C ASP A 62 -15.33 5.01 12.90
N SER A 63 -15.16 5.53 11.69
CA SER A 63 -14.69 4.76 10.53
C SER A 63 -13.20 4.95 10.27
N TYR A 64 -12.56 3.89 9.80
CA TYR A 64 -11.12 3.74 9.62
C TYR A 64 -10.83 3.02 8.31
N ARG A 65 -9.74 3.41 7.65
CA ARG A 65 -9.17 2.68 6.52
C ARG A 65 -7.94 1.90 6.96
N LEU A 66 -7.67 0.80 6.26
CA LEU A 66 -6.41 0.06 6.41
C LEU A 66 -5.28 0.78 5.65
N VAL A 67 -4.12 0.91 6.28
CA VAL A 67 -2.83 1.25 5.65
C VAL A 67 -2.07 -0.05 5.42
N PRO A 68 -2.09 -0.63 4.20
CA PRO A 68 -1.66 -2.01 3.97
C PRO A 68 -0.21 -2.29 4.36
N GLY A 69 0.70 -1.37 4.04
CA GLY A 69 2.14 -1.53 4.29
C GLY A 69 2.53 -1.43 5.76
N LEU A 70 1.64 -0.94 6.62
CA LEU A 70 1.88 -0.89 8.08
C LEU A 70 1.01 -1.88 8.84
N ASN A 71 -0.01 -2.44 8.19
CA ASN A 71 -1.09 -3.20 8.82
C ASN A 71 -1.75 -2.43 9.98
N LEU A 72 -2.03 -1.14 9.74
CA LEU A 72 -2.59 -0.21 10.72
C LEU A 72 -3.93 0.36 10.25
N LEU A 73 -4.83 0.59 11.18
CA LEU A 73 -6.04 1.38 10.98
C LEU A 73 -5.77 2.87 11.26
N VAL A 74 -6.18 3.72 10.33
CA VAL A 74 -6.16 5.18 10.47
C VAL A 74 -7.56 5.71 10.19
N ARG A 75 -7.92 6.83 10.82
CA ARG A 75 -9.25 7.42 10.69
C ARG A 75 -9.52 7.69 9.22
N PHE A 76 -10.70 7.31 8.77
CA PHE A 76 -11.14 7.58 7.42
C PHE A 76 -11.63 9.02 7.33
N ASP A 77 -11.15 9.76 6.34
CA ASP A 77 -11.59 11.12 6.04
C ASP A 77 -12.63 11.06 4.92
N ALA A 78 -13.89 11.34 5.27
CA ALA A 78 -15.01 11.29 4.33
C ALA A 78 -15.05 12.50 3.37
N GLU A 79 -14.33 13.58 3.67
CA GLU A 79 -14.27 14.78 2.83
C GLU A 79 -13.27 14.62 1.68
N SER A 80 -12.32 13.70 1.81
CA SER A 80 -11.34 13.37 0.77
C SER A 80 -11.89 12.27 -0.16
N PRO A 81 -11.73 12.40 -1.50
CA PRO A 81 -12.11 11.34 -2.42
C PRO A 81 -11.39 10.02 -2.09
N PRO A 82 -12.11 8.90 -1.92
CA PRO A 82 -11.49 7.62 -1.63
C PRO A 82 -10.72 7.09 -2.86
N ASP A 83 -9.72 6.24 -2.62
CA ASP A 83 -9.04 5.51 -3.71
C ASP A 83 -10.06 4.63 -4.45
N GLY A 84 -9.97 4.57 -5.79
CA GLY A 84 -10.93 3.81 -6.62
C GLY A 84 -10.97 2.31 -6.33
N TYR A 85 -9.97 1.76 -5.65
CA TYR A 85 -9.92 0.37 -5.20
C TYR A 85 -10.27 0.18 -3.72
N LEU A 86 -10.68 1.22 -3.00
CA LEU A 86 -11.18 1.09 -1.63
C LEU A 86 -12.53 0.37 -1.65
N LEU A 87 -12.52 -0.88 -1.17
CA LEU A 87 -13.72 -1.71 -1.09
C LEU A 87 -14.33 -1.71 0.30
N ASN A 88 -13.49 -1.85 1.33
CA ASN A 88 -13.94 -2.08 2.69
C ASN A 88 -13.37 -0.99 3.60
N LEU A 89 -14.20 -0.54 4.53
CA LEU A 89 -13.79 0.22 5.70
C LEU A 89 -13.88 -0.67 6.95
N PHE A 90 -13.25 -0.19 8.01
CA PHE A 90 -13.44 -0.70 9.36
C PHE A 90 -14.13 0.36 10.20
N CYS A 91 -14.92 -0.02 11.19
CA CYS A 91 -15.41 0.91 12.20
C CYS A 91 -15.44 0.27 13.57
N CYS A 92 -15.26 1.10 14.59
CA CYS A 92 -15.37 0.68 15.98
C CYS A 92 -15.72 1.87 16.89
N LYS A 93 -16.28 1.57 18.07
CA LYS A 93 -16.50 2.57 19.13
C LYS A 93 -15.19 2.94 19.84
N PRO A 94 -15.17 4.03 20.63
CA PRO A 94 -13.96 4.51 21.31
C PRO A 94 -13.25 3.46 22.18
N ASP A 95 -13.99 2.63 22.92
CA ASP A 95 -13.41 1.59 23.78
C ASP A 95 -12.61 0.55 22.99
N ARG A 96 -13.12 0.17 21.81
CA ARG A 96 -12.44 -0.75 20.90
C ARG A 96 -11.27 -0.07 20.18
N ALA A 97 -11.40 1.20 19.81
CA ALA A 97 -10.33 1.98 19.20
C ALA A 97 -9.13 2.13 20.15
N GLU A 98 -9.37 2.44 21.44
CA GLU A 98 -8.34 2.51 22.47
C GLU A 98 -7.60 1.17 22.64
N ARG A 99 -8.33 0.06 22.66
CA ARG A 99 -7.73 -1.29 22.73
C ARG A 99 -6.87 -1.58 21.50
N LEU A 100 -7.35 -1.30 20.30
CA LEU A 100 -6.59 -1.50 19.06
C LEU A 100 -5.34 -0.60 19.01
N ALA A 101 -5.44 0.64 19.50
CA ALA A 101 -4.30 1.55 19.58
C ALA A 101 -3.24 1.07 20.57
N ALA A 102 -3.66 0.62 21.76
CA ALA A 102 -2.76 0.04 22.76
C ALA A 102 -2.06 -1.23 22.27
N GLN A 103 -2.69 -1.98 21.37
CA GLN A 103 -2.12 -3.17 20.74
C GLN A 103 -1.28 -2.86 19.48
N GLY A 104 -1.21 -1.59 19.07
CA GLY A 104 -0.44 -1.17 17.91
C GLY A 104 -1.09 -1.49 16.56
N PHE A 105 -2.41 -1.71 16.51
CA PHE A 105 -3.17 -1.94 15.27
C PHE A 105 -3.92 -0.70 14.76
N LEU A 106 -3.96 0.38 15.55
CA LEU A 106 -4.67 1.61 15.20
C LEU A 106 -3.84 2.82 15.64
N VAL A 107 -3.76 3.85 14.80
CA VAL A 107 -3.15 5.13 15.22
C VAL A 107 -4.11 5.83 16.17
N ALA A 108 -3.68 6.14 17.39
CA ALA A 108 -4.56 6.70 18.42
C ALA A 108 -5.34 7.93 17.89
N PRO A 109 -6.67 8.04 18.12
CA PRO A 109 -7.46 9.15 17.58
C PRO A 109 -6.91 10.54 17.95
N ALA A 110 -6.37 10.69 19.17
CA ALA A 110 -5.75 11.93 19.62
C ALA A 110 -4.51 12.33 18.82
N ALA A 111 -3.73 11.36 18.31
CA ALA A 111 -2.58 11.61 17.45
C ALA A 111 -2.98 12.00 16.01
N GLN A 112 -4.26 11.80 15.66
CA GLN A 112 -4.83 12.18 14.37
C GLN A 112 -5.67 13.47 14.48
N ALA A 113 -6.13 13.82 15.69
CA ALA A 113 -6.92 15.00 15.96
C ALA A 113 -6.03 16.25 15.90
N GLY A 114 -6.33 17.16 14.97
CA GLY A 114 -5.60 18.41 14.82
C GLY A 114 -4.37 18.30 13.94
N LYS A 115 -4.40 17.48 12.87
CA LYS A 115 -3.46 17.63 11.74
C LYS A 115 -3.34 19.14 11.43
N PRO A 116 -2.18 19.78 11.66
CA PRO A 116 -1.88 20.98 10.90
C PRO A 116 -1.88 20.58 9.41
N PRO A 117 -1.96 21.54 8.47
CA PRO A 117 -1.72 21.26 7.05
C PRO A 117 -0.48 20.36 6.91
N ALA A 118 -0.41 19.58 5.83
CA ALA A 118 0.63 18.57 5.53
C ALA A 118 2.11 19.06 5.53
N GLU A 119 2.39 20.19 6.14
CA GLU A 119 3.62 20.97 6.17
C GLU A 119 4.40 20.85 7.49
N GLN A 120 3.86 20.27 8.57
CA GLN A 120 4.62 20.10 9.82
C GLN A 120 4.63 18.65 10.30
N LEU A 121 5.77 18.00 10.08
CA LEU A 121 6.06 16.68 10.62
C LEU A 121 6.32 16.80 12.13
N PRO A 122 6.06 15.74 12.93
CA PRO A 122 6.51 15.71 14.30
C PRO A 122 8.04 15.90 14.36
N ASN A 123 8.51 16.78 15.24
CA ASN A 123 9.96 17.02 15.45
C ASN A 123 10.76 15.73 15.71
N SER A 124 10.14 14.66 16.20
CA SER A 124 10.77 13.35 16.37
C SER A 124 11.07 12.67 15.03
N VAL A 125 10.15 12.76 14.07
CA VAL A 125 10.27 12.16 12.75
C VAL A 125 11.27 12.95 11.89
N GLU A 126 11.21 14.29 11.91
CA GLU A 126 12.16 15.14 11.19
C GLU A 126 13.60 14.91 11.65
N ARG A 127 13.83 14.88 12.96
CA ARG A 127 15.19 14.60 13.48
C ARG A 127 15.68 13.19 13.17
N ARG A 128 14.77 12.23 13.01
CA ARG A 128 15.11 10.85 12.63
C ARG A 128 15.45 10.73 11.15
N SER A 129 14.84 11.52 10.26
CA SER A 129 15.18 11.43 8.83
C SER A 129 16.63 11.80 8.53
N ASP A 130 17.27 12.55 9.42
CA ASP A 130 18.70 12.89 9.35
C ASP A 130 19.61 11.85 10.03
N SER A 131 19.02 10.81 10.65
CA SER A 131 19.77 9.76 11.34
C SER A 131 20.43 8.83 10.32
N PRO A 132 21.73 8.50 10.48
CA PRO A 132 22.42 7.58 9.58
C PRO A 132 21.76 6.20 9.46
N GLU A 133 21.00 5.78 10.49
CA GLU A 133 20.35 4.46 10.51
C GLU A 133 19.27 4.30 9.43
N TYR A 134 18.64 5.40 9.00
CA TYR A 134 17.58 5.41 8.00
C TYR A 134 18.07 5.90 6.62
N ASP A 135 19.34 6.30 6.52
CA ASP A 135 19.99 6.65 5.24
C ASP A 135 19.93 5.46 4.27
N TRP A 136 19.79 5.76 2.98
CA TRP A 136 19.70 4.73 1.95
C TRP A 136 20.89 3.75 1.97
N ARG A 137 22.09 4.19 2.36
CA ARG A 137 23.30 3.33 2.47
C ARG A 137 23.13 2.23 3.52
N HIS A 138 22.39 2.53 4.59
CA HIS A 138 22.16 1.59 5.69
C HIS A 138 20.88 0.78 5.54
N THR A 139 20.03 1.14 4.58
CA THR A 139 18.75 0.50 4.29
C THR A 139 18.82 -0.21 2.93
N ILE A 140 18.41 0.44 1.84
CA ILE A 140 18.36 -0.17 0.51
C ILE A 140 19.74 -0.53 -0.07
N GLY A 141 20.80 0.19 0.32
CA GLY A 141 22.18 -0.10 -0.07
C GLY A 141 22.70 -1.44 0.44
N LYS A 142 22.04 -2.05 1.43
CA LYS A 142 22.35 -3.40 1.92
C LYS A 142 21.60 -4.51 1.17
N LEU A 143 20.63 -4.17 0.33
CA LEU A 143 19.92 -5.14 -0.52
C LEU A 143 20.83 -5.57 -1.68
N PRO A 144 20.67 -6.78 -2.24
CA PRO A 144 21.45 -7.26 -3.38
C PRO A 144 21.61 -6.24 -4.52
N TYR A 145 20.51 -5.68 -5.04
CA TYR A 145 20.57 -4.68 -6.12
C TYR A 145 21.19 -3.36 -5.65
N GLY A 146 20.96 -2.98 -4.39
CA GLY A 146 21.50 -1.74 -3.84
C GLY A 146 23.00 -1.80 -3.62
N ALA A 147 23.52 -2.95 -3.20
CA ALA A 147 24.95 -3.17 -3.06
C ALA A 147 25.68 -3.08 -4.42
N GLU A 148 25.06 -3.60 -5.48
CA GLU A 148 25.58 -3.51 -6.86
C GLU A 148 25.56 -2.08 -7.41
N LEU A 149 24.60 -1.26 -7.00
CA LEU A 149 24.40 0.12 -7.49
C LEU A 149 24.97 1.21 -6.56
N ALA A 150 25.43 0.87 -5.36
CA ALA A 150 25.81 1.83 -4.33
C ALA A 150 26.85 2.86 -4.82
N SER A 151 27.87 2.44 -5.56
CA SER A 151 28.89 3.35 -6.08
C SER A 151 28.35 4.32 -7.14
N LEU A 152 27.40 3.89 -7.96
CA LEU A 152 26.71 4.77 -8.92
C LEU A 152 25.87 5.79 -8.18
N TRP A 153 25.11 5.33 -7.18
CA TRP A 153 24.27 6.19 -6.34
C TRP A 153 25.10 7.23 -5.58
N GLU A 154 26.24 6.86 -5.00
CA GLU A 154 27.12 7.83 -4.32
C GLU A 154 27.57 8.97 -5.24
N GLN A 155 27.89 8.67 -6.49
CA GLN A 155 28.27 9.67 -7.48
C GLN A 155 27.12 10.62 -7.78
N THR A 156 25.93 10.09 -8.08
CA THR A 156 24.72 10.87 -8.36
C THR A 156 24.32 11.73 -7.15
N MET A 157 24.28 11.14 -5.96
CA MET A 157 23.89 11.82 -4.73
C MET A 157 24.85 12.95 -4.37
N THR A 158 26.15 12.79 -4.66
CA THR A 158 27.18 13.82 -4.43
C THR A 158 27.11 14.95 -5.47
N ALA A 159 26.71 14.65 -6.71
CA ALA A 159 26.47 15.66 -7.74
C ALA A 159 25.28 16.59 -7.41
N GLY A 160 24.38 16.14 -6.53
CA GLY A 160 23.22 16.90 -6.07
C GLY A 160 22.01 16.75 -6.99
N GLY A 161 20.86 17.32 -6.58
CA GLY A 161 19.60 17.24 -7.33
C GLY A 161 18.65 16.11 -6.90
N SER A 162 19.09 15.22 -6.02
CA SER A 162 18.33 14.04 -5.56
C SER A 162 18.01 14.07 -4.05
N ALA A 163 18.18 15.22 -3.38
CA ALA A 163 17.98 15.34 -1.93
C ALA A 163 16.54 14.99 -1.48
N VAL A 164 15.54 15.31 -2.32
CA VAL A 164 14.13 14.96 -2.05
C VAL A 164 13.92 13.44 -2.14
N VAL A 165 14.63 12.75 -3.03
CA VAL A 165 14.59 11.28 -3.13
C VAL A 165 15.15 10.67 -1.85
N ASP A 166 16.32 11.15 -1.40
CA ASP A 166 16.95 10.71 -0.15
C ASP A 166 16.00 10.82 1.04
N GLN A 167 15.43 12.01 1.22
CA GLN A 167 14.50 12.29 2.31
C GLN A 167 13.26 11.37 2.25
N ALA A 168 12.69 11.17 1.06
CA ALA A 168 11.54 10.31 0.89
C ALA A 168 11.86 8.83 1.21
N LEU A 169 13.06 8.36 0.89
CA LEU A 169 13.53 7.01 1.21
C LEU A 169 13.79 6.85 2.71
N SER A 170 14.38 7.85 3.37
CA SER A 170 14.54 7.86 4.83
C SER A 170 13.19 7.78 5.54
N PHE A 171 12.19 8.55 5.10
CA PHE A 171 10.85 8.45 5.67
C PHE A 171 10.19 7.09 5.42
N TYR A 172 10.41 6.48 4.25
CA TYR A 172 9.94 5.11 4.03
C TYR A 172 10.62 4.14 5.00
N ALA A 173 11.94 4.22 5.17
CA ALA A 173 12.67 3.36 6.10
C ALA A 173 12.18 3.51 7.55
N ILE A 174 11.95 4.74 8.02
CA ILE A 174 11.36 5.02 9.35
C ILE A 174 9.99 4.34 9.47
N SER A 175 9.15 4.40 8.44
CA SER A 175 7.83 3.76 8.47
C SER A 175 7.88 2.24 8.66
N GLN A 176 8.95 1.60 8.19
CA GLN A 176 9.14 0.16 8.29
C GLN A 176 9.73 -0.28 9.64
N ASP A 177 10.21 0.65 10.46
CA ASP A 177 10.76 0.34 11.78
C ASP A 177 9.64 0.00 12.77
N SER A 178 9.43 -1.30 12.99
CA SER A 178 8.40 -1.81 13.90
C SER A 178 8.65 -1.50 15.38
N SER A 179 9.85 -1.02 15.75
CA SER A 179 10.14 -0.57 17.11
C SER A 179 9.52 0.80 17.44
N LEU A 180 9.13 1.55 16.40
CA LEU A 180 8.55 2.88 16.55
C LEU A 180 7.04 2.84 16.81
N PRO A 181 6.49 3.88 17.48
CA PRO A 181 5.05 4.01 17.66
C PRO A 181 4.29 4.02 16.32
N PRO A 182 3.07 3.44 16.25
CA PRO A 182 2.25 3.44 15.04
C PRO A 182 2.03 4.82 14.41
N ALA A 183 1.91 5.87 15.23
CA ALA A 183 1.73 7.25 14.76
C ALA A 183 2.95 7.75 13.98
N ASP A 184 4.15 7.57 14.52
CA ASP A 184 5.41 7.97 13.86
C ASP A 184 5.55 7.21 12.53
N ARG A 185 5.34 5.89 12.55
CA ARG A 185 5.43 5.06 11.33
C ARG A 185 4.46 5.51 10.24
N TRP A 186 3.20 5.80 10.62
CA TRP A 186 2.19 6.26 9.68
C TRP A 186 2.51 7.62 9.08
N VAL A 187 2.90 8.58 9.93
CA VAL A 187 3.25 9.94 9.48
C VAL A 187 4.48 9.90 8.57
N SER A 188 5.48 9.08 8.86
CA SER A 188 6.63 8.90 7.97
C SER A 188 6.22 8.29 6.63
N LEU A 189 5.32 7.29 6.60
CA LEU A 189 4.82 6.75 5.35
C LEU A 189 4.05 7.78 4.52
N GLU A 190 3.22 8.60 5.18
CA GLU A 190 2.47 9.69 4.54
C GLU A 190 3.40 10.75 3.93
N ALA A 191 4.49 11.10 4.63
CA ALA A 191 5.50 12.04 4.13
C ALA A 191 6.27 11.48 2.94
N SER A 192 6.75 10.23 3.03
CA SER A 192 7.41 9.55 1.91
C SER A 192 6.51 9.52 0.67
N PHE A 193 5.24 9.15 0.86
CA PHE A 193 4.23 9.13 -0.20
C PHE A 193 4.04 10.51 -0.83
N SER A 194 3.85 11.55 -0.03
CA SER A 194 3.59 12.91 -0.51
C SER A 194 4.78 13.49 -1.27
N LEU A 195 6.01 13.27 -0.79
CA LEU A 195 7.23 13.69 -1.47
C LEU A 195 7.41 13.00 -2.81
N LEU A 196 7.30 11.67 -2.86
CA LEU A 196 7.46 10.91 -4.11
C LEU A 196 6.37 11.23 -5.12
N LYS A 197 5.13 11.42 -4.66
CA LYS A 197 4.01 11.84 -5.53
C LYS A 197 4.33 13.18 -6.19
N THR A 198 4.65 14.20 -5.40
CA THR A 198 4.99 15.55 -5.89
C THR A 198 6.20 15.54 -6.82
N LEU A 199 7.22 14.74 -6.49
CA LEU A 199 8.42 14.60 -7.29
C LEU A 199 8.14 13.95 -8.65
N CYS A 200 7.30 12.90 -8.70
CA CYS A 200 6.96 12.25 -9.97
C CYS A 200 5.98 13.05 -10.82
N GLU A 201 5.13 13.89 -10.21
CA GLU A 201 4.27 14.82 -10.95
C GLU A 201 5.07 15.90 -11.68
N SER A 202 6.23 16.27 -11.16
CA SER A 202 7.09 17.31 -11.75
C SER A 202 8.26 16.76 -12.58
N GLN A 203 8.86 15.65 -12.15
CA GLN A 203 10.06 15.07 -12.75
C GLN A 203 10.12 13.54 -12.55
N PRO A 204 9.39 12.76 -13.37
CA PRO A 204 9.36 11.29 -13.31
C PRO A 204 10.60 10.65 -13.97
N SER A 205 11.80 11.08 -13.59
CA SER A 205 13.07 10.55 -14.09
C SER A 205 13.57 9.34 -13.28
N HIS A 206 14.63 8.69 -13.77
CA HIS A 206 15.25 7.51 -13.15
C HIS A 206 14.20 6.42 -12.85
N LEU A 207 14.29 5.82 -11.66
CA LEU A 207 13.34 4.84 -11.14
C LEU A 207 12.46 5.42 -10.02
N ARG A 208 12.21 6.74 -10.02
CA ARG A 208 11.34 7.39 -9.03
C ARG A 208 9.91 6.86 -9.05
N LEU A 209 9.38 6.53 -10.24
CA LEU A 209 8.07 5.90 -10.40
C LEU A 209 8.00 4.50 -9.76
N ALA A 210 9.11 3.76 -9.71
CA ALA A 210 9.16 2.48 -9.01
C ALA A 210 9.03 2.69 -7.49
N SER A 211 9.75 3.66 -6.94
CA SER A 211 9.62 4.06 -5.53
C SER A 211 8.21 4.54 -5.22
N LEU A 212 7.63 5.41 -6.06
CA LEU A 212 6.25 5.88 -5.88
C LEU A 212 5.26 4.71 -5.88
N ALA A 213 5.38 3.77 -6.81
CA ALA A 213 4.51 2.60 -6.85
C ALA A 213 4.58 1.78 -5.55
N ARG A 214 5.79 1.54 -5.05
CA ARG A 214 6.04 0.82 -3.78
C ARG A 214 5.36 1.52 -2.60
N VAL A 215 5.63 2.81 -2.45
CA VAL A 215 5.16 3.61 -1.31
C VAL A 215 3.66 3.86 -1.39
N ALA A 216 3.12 4.15 -2.58
CA ALA A 216 1.68 4.32 -2.80
C ALA A 216 0.89 3.05 -2.45
N ARG A 217 1.41 1.87 -2.83
CA ARG A 217 0.83 0.58 -2.44
C ARG A 217 0.84 0.41 -0.92
N ALA A 218 1.97 0.68 -0.27
CA ALA A 218 2.09 0.59 1.19
C ALA A 218 1.13 1.55 1.91
N PHE A 219 0.94 2.77 1.38
CA PHE A 219 0.05 3.78 1.95
C PHE A 219 -1.44 3.48 1.75
N GLY A 220 -1.79 2.67 0.74
CA GLY A 220 -3.16 2.34 0.34
C GLY A 220 -3.70 3.16 -0.84
N ALA A 221 -2.86 3.96 -1.50
CA ALA A 221 -3.19 4.69 -2.73
C ALA A 221 -2.99 3.79 -3.97
N ARG A 222 -3.76 2.70 -4.03
CA ARG A 222 -3.61 1.65 -5.05
C ARG A 222 -3.80 2.16 -6.48
N SER A 223 -4.74 3.09 -6.71
CA SER A 223 -4.96 3.68 -8.03
C SER A 223 -3.70 4.40 -8.54
N LEU A 224 -3.04 5.15 -7.66
CA LEU A 224 -1.79 5.84 -7.99
C LEU A 224 -0.64 4.85 -8.18
N ALA A 225 -0.56 3.79 -7.36
CA ALA A 225 0.44 2.74 -7.55
C ALA A 225 0.34 2.07 -8.92
N VAL A 226 -0.87 1.73 -9.36
CA VAL A 226 -1.13 1.15 -10.70
C VAL A 226 -0.75 2.15 -11.80
N SER A 227 -1.11 3.42 -11.65
CA SER A 227 -0.73 4.48 -12.62
C SER A 227 0.78 4.63 -12.75
N ALA A 228 1.52 4.68 -11.63
CA ALA A 228 2.98 4.79 -11.63
C ALA A 228 3.65 3.58 -12.30
N LEU A 229 3.15 2.36 -12.04
CA LEU A 229 3.63 1.14 -12.70
C LEU A 229 3.37 1.15 -14.21
N GLN A 230 2.18 1.59 -14.63
CA GLN A 230 1.84 1.66 -16.05
C GLN A 230 2.73 2.68 -16.79
N GLN A 231 2.96 3.85 -16.19
CA GLN A 231 3.85 4.85 -16.76
C GLN A 231 5.29 4.34 -16.88
N LEU A 232 5.79 3.68 -15.83
CA LEU A 232 7.14 3.09 -15.85
C LEU A 232 7.26 1.97 -16.88
N ALA A 233 6.29 1.07 -16.97
CA ALA A 233 6.28 0.02 -17.99
C ALA A 233 6.30 0.61 -19.41
N ASN A 234 5.47 1.62 -19.68
CA ASN A 234 5.44 2.29 -20.98
C ASN A 234 6.79 2.93 -21.32
N ALA A 235 7.40 3.66 -20.37
CA ALA A 235 8.71 4.26 -20.57
C ALA A 235 9.79 3.20 -20.89
N ILE A 236 9.77 2.06 -20.20
CA ILE A 236 10.69 0.94 -20.47
C ILE A 236 10.48 0.39 -21.89
N PHE A 237 9.23 0.17 -22.31
CA PHE A 237 8.92 -0.36 -23.63
C PHE A 237 9.24 0.63 -24.76
N GLU A 238 9.03 1.93 -24.55
CA GLU A 238 9.24 2.96 -25.57
C GLU A 238 10.72 3.29 -25.77
N HIS A 239 11.51 3.35 -24.69
CA HIS A 239 12.90 3.77 -24.75
C HIS A 239 13.90 2.61 -24.72
N GLY A 240 13.48 1.41 -24.29
CA GLY A 240 14.34 0.23 -24.22
C GLY A 240 15.48 0.33 -23.21
N GLN A 241 15.49 1.38 -22.37
CA GLN A 241 16.51 1.63 -21.36
C GLN A 241 15.86 2.10 -20.06
N ILE A 242 16.52 1.78 -18.95
CA ILE A 242 16.23 2.33 -17.63
C ILE A 242 17.44 3.09 -17.12
N ASP A 243 17.19 4.08 -16.27
CA ASP A 243 18.23 4.82 -15.58
C ASP A 243 18.15 4.53 -14.06
N PRO A 244 18.99 3.61 -13.54
CA PRO A 244 19.06 3.30 -12.12
C PRO A 244 20.00 4.24 -11.34
N GLY A 245 20.32 5.42 -11.88
CA GLY A 245 21.33 6.34 -11.36
C GLY A 245 21.08 6.90 -9.96
N GLU A 246 19.84 6.86 -9.47
CA GLU A 246 19.47 7.27 -8.11
C GLU A 246 19.06 6.06 -7.25
N PRO A 247 19.25 6.11 -5.92
CA PRO A 247 18.67 5.12 -5.01
C PRO A 247 17.15 5.05 -5.18
N PHE A 248 16.60 3.83 -5.22
CA PHE A 248 15.18 3.60 -5.44
C PHE A 248 14.69 2.38 -4.67
N LEU A 249 13.37 2.30 -4.46
CA LEU A 249 12.69 1.10 -4.00
C LEU A 249 12.15 0.36 -5.21
N VAL A 250 12.53 -0.91 -5.38
CA VAL A 250 11.91 -1.77 -6.39
C VAL A 250 10.42 -2.00 -6.04
N PRO A 251 9.48 -2.02 -7.00
CA PRO A 251 8.04 -1.98 -6.69
C PRO A 251 7.50 -3.14 -5.84
N GLY A 252 8.08 -4.34 -5.96
CA GLY A 252 7.65 -5.52 -5.22
C GLY A 252 8.70 -5.98 -4.21
N GLU A 253 8.33 -6.12 -2.93
CA GLU A 253 9.26 -6.47 -1.83
C GLU A 253 10.08 -7.72 -2.08
N ARG A 254 9.52 -8.71 -2.79
CA ARG A 254 10.26 -9.95 -3.06
C ARG A 254 11.51 -9.71 -3.90
N PHE A 255 11.56 -8.62 -4.66
CA PHE A 255 12.74 -8.26 -5.45
C PHE A 255 13.84 -7.67 -4.55
N ASP A 256 13.53 -7.23 -3.33
CA ASP A 256 14.52 -6.80 -2.35
C ASP A 256 15.53 -7.91 -2.01
N SER A 257 15.21 -9.19 -2.26
CA SER A 257 16.12 -10.33 -2.00
C SER A 257 16.68 -11.00 -3.26
N ILE A 258 16.37 -10.47 -4.45
CA ILE A 258 16.77 -11.08 -5.73
C ILE A 258 17.81 -10.20 -6.39
N SER A 259 19.01 -10.73 -6.61
CA SER A 259 20.04 -10.02 -7.38
C SER A 259 19.58 -9.86 -8.84
N PRO A 260 19.76 -8.66 -9.42
CA PRO A 260 19.46 -8.40 -10.83
C PRO A 260 20.45 -9.08 -11.79
N GLY A 261 21.65 -9.44 -11.31
CA GLY A 261 22.75 -9.91 -12.16
C GLY A 261 23.07 -8.91 -13.28
N ASP A 262 23.43 -9.41 -14.46
CA ASP A 262 23.76 -8.55 -15.61
C ASP A 262 22.53 -7.84 -16.23
N GLY A 263 21.32 -8.10 -15.73
CA GLY A 263 20.04 -7.78 -16.37
C GLY A 263 19.14 -6.82 -15.60
N ILE A 264 19.68 -5.73 -15.03
CA ILE A 264 18.90 -4.76 -14.22
C ILE A 264 17.61 -4.29 -14.90
N GLY A 265 17.65 -4.03 -16.21
CA GLY A 265 16.46 -3.64 -16.99
C GLY A 265 15.35 -4.70 -16.97
N ASN A 266 15.72 -5.95 -17.24
CA ASN A 266 14.78 -7.09 -17.22
C ASN A 266 14.27 -7.37 -15.80
N TRP A 267 15.13 -7.22 -14.80
CA TRP A 267 14.78 -7.38 -13.39
C TRP A 267 13.76 -6.32 -12.94
N VAL A 268 13.98 -5.03 -13.26
CA VAL A 268 13.03 -3.95 -12.97
C VAL A 268 11.72 -4.18 -13.71
N LEU A 269 11.77 -4.50 -15.01
CA LEU A 269 10.57 -4.76 -15.80
C LEU A 269 9.76 -5.93 -15.23
N ALA A 270 10.42 -7.01 -14.79
CA ALA A 270 9.74 -8.12 -14.14
C ALA A 270 9.05 -7.67 -12.85
N ALA A 271 9.69 -6.86 -12.01
CA ALA A 271 9.09 -6.31 -10.80
C ALA A 271 7.87 -5.44 -11.08
N VAL A 272 7.97 -4.58 -12.10
CA VAL A 272 6.86 -3.72 -12.54
C VAL A 272 5.68 -4.57 -13.02
N LEU A 273 5.91 -5.50 -13.94
CA LEU A 273 4.85 -6.33 -14.51
C LEU A 273 4.18 -7.22 -13.46
N GLU A 274 4.94 -7.77 -12.51
CA GLU A 274 4.36 -8.54 -11.41
C GLU A 274 3.45 -7.71 -10.51
N GLU A 275 3.89 -6.52 -10.11
CA GLU A 275 3.06 -5.67 -9.27
C GLU A 275 1.83 -5.16 -10.05
N MET A 276 1.95 -4.90 -11.35
CA MET A 276 0.79 -4.61 -12.20
C MET A 276 -0.22 -5.77 -12.19
N GLU A 277 0.25 -7.02 -12.25
CA GLU A 277 -0.61 -8.20 -12.21
C GLU A 277 -1.25 -8.41 -10.84
N ARG A 278 -0.56 -8.06 -9.75
CA ARG A 278 -1.14 -8.10 -8.39
C ARG A 278 -2.14 -6.98 -8.13
N LEU A 279 -1.87 -5.78 -8.61
CA LEU A 279 -2.63 -4.56 -8.27
C LEU A 279 -3.67 -4.16 -9.30
N GLY A 280 -3.55 -4.61 -10.56
CA GLY A 280 -4.43 -4.16 -11.64
C GLY A 280 -5.89 -4.60 -11.51
N SER A 281 -6.19 -5.62 -10.71
CA SER A 281 -7.56 -6.13 -10.51
C SER A 281 -7.76 -6.73 -9.13
N PHE A 282 -9.01 -6.75 -8.64
CA PHE A 282 -9.32 -7.33 -7.32
C PHE A 282 -9.02 -8.84 -7.25
N SER A 283 -9.10 -9.53 -8.39
CA SER A 283 -8.76 -10.94 -8.54
C SER A 283 -8.38 -11.23 -9.98
N SER A 284 -7.50 -12.21 -10.19
CA SER A 284 -7.20 -12.76 -11.52
C SER A 284 -8.42 -13.42 -12.18
N PHE A 285 -9.49 -13.66 -11.43
CA PHE A 285 -10.77 -14.06 -11.99
C PHE A 285 -11.34 -13.01 -12.95
N TYR A 286 -11.09 -11.72 -12.72
CA TYR A 286 -11.69 -10.62 -13.48
C TYR A 286 -10.85 -10.13 -14.67
N THR A 287 -9.59 -10.54 -14.77
CA THR A 287 -8.69 -10.06 -15.84
C THR A 287 -8.91 -10.76 -17.18
N GLY A 288 -9.48 -11.98 -17.18
CA GLY A 288 -9.70 -12.75 -18.42
C GLY A 288 -8.41 -13.02 -19.18
N VAL A 289 -8.49 -13.12 -20.52
CA VAL A 289 -7.33 -13.40 -21.39
C VAL A 289 -6.33 -12.22 -21.46
N SER A 290 -6.73 -11.02 -21.05
CA SER A 290 -5.88 -9.82 -21.11
C SER A 290 -4.60 -9.90 -20.26
N ALA A 291 -4.59 -10.76 -19.24
CA ALA A 291 -3.40 -10.98 -18.41
C ALA A 291 -2.38 -11.94 -19.05
N GLN A 292 -2.74 -12.71 -20.09
CA GLN A 292 -1.88 -13.74 -20.66
C GLN A 292 -0.53 -13.18 -21.11
N GLN A 293 -0.53 -12.14 -21.95
CA GLN A 293 0.68 -11.57 -22.52
C GLN A 293 1.65 -11.09 -21.43
N ARG A 294 1.13 -10.43 -20.39
CA ARG A 294 1.93 -9.97 -19.25
C ARG A 294 2.52 -11.14 -18.47
N LEU A 295 1.73 -12.19 -18.20
CA LEU A 295 2.20 -13.37 -17.47
C LEU A 295 3.24 -14.19 -18.25
N GLU A 296 3.08 -14.32 -19.57
CA GLU A 296 4.08 -14.95 -20.44
C GLU A 296 5.37 -14.13 -20.48
N MET A 297 5.28 -12.80 -20.52
CA MET A 297 6.44 -11.91 -20.45
C MET A 297 7.16 -12.02 -19.11
N ILE A 298 6.45 -12.00 -17.99
CA ILE A 298 7.03 -12.23 -16.65
C ILE A 298 7.81 -13.54 -16.61
N ARG A 299 7.26 -14.62 -17.19
CA ARG A 299 7.93 -15.91 -17.30
C ARG A 299 9.19 -15.82 -18.16
N ALA A 300 9.11 -15.18 -19.33
CA ALA A 300 10.21 -15.05 -20.27
C ALA A 300 11.39 -14.23 -19.71
N LEU A 301 11.11 -13.23 -18.86
CA LEU A 301 12.13 -12.43 -18.18
C LEU A 301 12.95 -13.25 -17.16
N GLY A 302 12.50 -14.44 -16.77
CA GLY A 302 13.25 -15.36 -15.89
C GLY A 302 13.19 -15.01 -14.41
N PHE A 303 12.67 -13.84 -14.04
CA PHE A 303 12.55 -13.40 -12.64
C PHE A 303 11.19 -13.71 -12.02
N GLY A 304 10.24 -14.26 -12.78
CA GLY A 304 8.85 -14.50 -12.35
C GLY A 304 8.71 -15.42 -11.14
N SER A 305 7.79 -15.07 -10.24
CA SER A 305 7.47 -15.84 -9.04
C SER A 305 6.60 -17.07 -9.34
N SER A 306 6.60 -18.02 -8.40
CA SER A 306 5.72 -19.19 -8.44
C SER A 306 4.23 -18.83 -8.45
N GLU A 307 3.86 -17.70 -7.82
CA GLU A 307 2.52 -17.12 -7.88
C GLU A 307 2.13 -16.75 -9.31
N MET A 308 3.00 -16.05 -10.05
CA MET A 308 2.73 -15.67 -11.45
C MET A 308 2.65 -16.88 -12.36
N ALA A 309 3.54 -17.87 -12.17
CA ALA A 309 3.47 -19.13 -12.90
C ALA A 309 2.15 -19.88 -12.63
N ARG A 310 1.65 -19.86 -11.38
CA ARG A 310 0.34 -20.42 -11.03
C ARG A 310 -0.80 -19.66 -11.70
N ARG A 311 -0.77 -18.32 -11.70
CA ARG A 311 -1.79 -17.49 -12.36
C ARG A 311 -1.87 -17.79 -13.86
N LEU A 312 -0.72 -17.92 -14.54
CA LEU A 312 -0.66 -18.28 -15.96
C LEU A 312 -1.32 -19.64 -16.23
N ARG A 313 -0.98 -20.67 -15.44
CA ARG A 313 -1.60 -22.01 -15.58
C ARG A 313 -3.11 -21.99 -15.35
N LEU A 314 -3.59 -21.24 -14.35
CA LEU A 314 -5.02 -21.11 -14.08
C LEU A 314 -5.76 -20.43 -15.24
N LEU A 315 -5.15 -19.39 -15.82
CA LEU A 315 -5.68 -18.69 -16.98
C LEU A 315 -5.73 -19.62 -18.21
N GLN A 316 -4.64 -20.36 -18.47
CA GLN A 316 -4.57 -21.34 -19.56
C GLN A 316 -5.64 -22.42 -19.43
N ASN A 317 -5.79 -23.00 -18.23
CA ASN A 317 -6.81 -24.01 -17.96
C ASN A 317 -8.24 -23.47 -18.11
N ARG A 318 -8.50 -22.25 -17.64
CA ARG A 318 -9.84 -21.65 -17.70
C ARG A 318 -10.29 -21.37 -19.13
N PHE A 319 -9.38 -20.93 -20.00
CA PHE A 319 -9.69 -20.50 -21.36
C PHE A 319 -9.25 -21.49 -22.45
N GLY A 320 -8.72 -22.66 -22.08
CA GLY A 320 -8.24 -23.67 -23.04
C GLY A 320 -7.07 -23.19 -23.89
N LEU A 321 -6.22 -22.30 -23.35
CA LEU A 321 -5.09 -21.74 -24.08
C LEU A 321 -3.90 -22.71 -24.05
N PRO A 322 -3.08 -22.75 -25.11
CA PRO A 322 -1.93 -23.63 -25.17
C PRO A 322 -0.92 -23.31 -24.06
N ALA A 323 -0.31 -24.35 -23.50
CA ALA A 323 0.87 -24.20 -22.67
C ALA A 323 2.06 -23.85 -23.59
N SER A 324 2.49 -22.60 -23.55
CA SER A 324 3.69 -22.09 -24.23
C SER A 324 4.97 -22.46 -23.49
#